data_AF-A0A5R2N9E5-F1
#
_entry.id   AF-A0A5R2N9E5-F1
#
_cell.length_a   1.000
_cell.length_b   1.000
_cell.length_c   1.000
_cell.angle_alpha   90.00
_cell.angle_beta   90.00
_cell.angle_gamma   90.00
#
_symmetry.space_group_name_H-M   'P 1'
#
loop_
_entity.id
_entity.type
_entity.pdbx_description
1 polymer ?
#
loop_
_entity_poly.entity_id
_entity_poly.type
_entity_poly.pdbx_seq_one_letter_code
_entity_poly.pdbx_strand_id
1 'polypeptide(L)' 'MPVEIEQFMCRTDNFGVLVHDPNSGQTAIIDAPEEAPILAAIKRTGWTPT' A
#
# COMPACT_ATOMS: atom_id res chain seq x y z
N MET A 1 -7.91 -10.88 12.18
CA MET A 1 -6.46 -11.11 11.99
C MET A 1 -5.72 -9.78 12.15
N PRO A 2 -4.40 -9.75 12.42
CA PRO A 2 -3.66 -8.48 12.42
C PRO A 2 -3.73 -7.79 11.05
N VAL A 3 -3.52 -6.48 11.02
CA VAL A 3 -3.38 -5.75 9.75
C VAL A 3 -2.11 -6.16 9.02
N GLU A 4 -2.17 -6.14 7.70
CA GLU A 4 -1.07 -6.48 6.81
C GLU A 4 -0.48 -5.20 6.21
N ILE A 5 0.84 -5.18 6.02
CA ILE A 5 1.60 -3.99 5.63
C ILE A 5 2.45 -4.31 4.40
N GLU A 6 2.29 -3.52 3.34
CA GLU A 6 3.19 -3.51 2.18
C GLU A 6 3.88 -2.14 2.10
N GLN A 7 5.14 -2.08 2.51
CA GLN A 7 5.97 -0.88 2.39
C GLN A 7 6.73 -0.90 1.06
N PHE A 8 6.79 0.24 0.38
CA PHE A 8 7.51 0.39 -0.88
C PHE A 8 8.24 1.72 -0.94
N MET A 9 9.39 1.74 -1.63
CA MET A 9 10.11 2.98 -1.93
C MET A 9 9.30 3.86 -2.89
N CYS A 10 9.32 5.17 -2.64
CA CYS A 10 8.86 6.20 -3.55
C CYS A 10 9.86 7.37 -3.50
N ARG A 11 10.01 8.11 -4.61
CA ARG A 11 11.10 9.07 -4.78
C ARG A 11 12.45 8.41 -4.48
N THR A 12 13.39 9.17 -3.92
CA THR A 12 14.74 8.67 -3.60
C THR A 12 14.89 8.23 -2.15
N ASP A 13 14.03 8.71 -1.27
CA ASP A 13 14.20 8.65 0.19
C ASP A 13 12.87 8.57 0.97
N ASN A 14 11.74 8.45 0.28
CA ASN A 14 10.43 8.30 0.91
C ASN A 14 9.93 6.85 0.86
N PHE A 15 9.03 6.53 1.78
CA PHE A 15 8.32 5.26 1.81
C PHE A 15 6.82 5.50 1.76
N GLY A 16 6.16 4.81 0.83
CA GLY A 16 4.71 4.64 0.85
C GLY A 16 4.33 3.31 1.50
N VAL A 17 3.13 3.24 2.06
CA VAL A 17 2.61 2.03 2.71
C VAL A 17 1.18 1.75 2.26
N LEU A 18 0.90 0.48 1.90
CA LEU A 18 -0.46 -0.04 1.92
C LEU A 18 -0.72 -0.72 3.26
N VAL A 19 -1.83 -0.38 3.90
CA VAL A 19 -2.32 -1.01 5.13
C VAL A 19 -3.62 -1.74 4.82
N HIS A 20 -3.64 -3.05 4.99
CA HIS A 20 -4.79 -3.90 4.68
C HIS A 20 -5.36 -4.55 5.94
N ASP A 21 -6.67 -4.42 6.15
CA ASP A 21 -7.39 -5.26 7.12
C ASP A 21 -7.99 -6.47 6.40
N PRO A 22 -7.46 -7.69 6.61
CA PRO A 22 -7.96 -8.88 5.93
C PRO A 22 -9.37 -9.29 6.36
N ASN A 23 -9.90 -8.76 7.47
CA ASN A 23 -11.26 -9.10 7.91
C ASN A 23 -12.33 -8.32 7.14
N SER A 24 -12.06 -7.04 6.82
CA SER A 24 -12.98 -6.17 6.10
C SER A 24 -12.65 -5.99 4.63
N GLY A 25 -11.40 -6.26 4.24
CA GLY A 25 -10.87 -6.00 2.89
C GLY A 25 -10.48 -4.54 2.66
N GLN A 26 -10.67 -3.65 3.64
CA GLN A 26 -10.33 -2.23 3.50
C GLN A 26 -8.82 -2.05 3.39
N THR A 27 -8.41 -1.15 2.51
CA THR A 27 -6.99 -0.86 2.28
C THR A 27 -6.77 0.65 2.26
N ALA A 28 -5.83 1.12 3.08
CA ALA A 28 -5.42 2.53 3.11
C ALA A 28 -4.05 2.70 2.43
N ILE A 29 -3.82 3.88 1.85
CA ILE A 29 -2.52 4.31 1.30
C ILE A 29 -1.98 5.42 2.19
N ILE A 30 -0.76 5.25 2.69
CA ILE A 30 -0.11 6.22 3.59
C ILE A 30 1.16 6.74 2.92
N ASP A 31 1.30 8.07 2.91
CA ASP A 31 2.49 8.84 2.49
C ASP A 31 3.16 8.34 1.19
N ALA A 32 2.34 8.09 0.16
CA ALA A 32 2.81 7.63 -1.14
C ALA A 32 2.64 8.73 -2.20
N PRO A 33 3.63 9.63 -2.37
CA PRO A 33 3.53 10.78 -3.28
C PRO A 33 3.80 10.44 -4.76
N GLU A 34 4.01 9.17 -5.12
CA GLU A 34 4.28 8.74 -6.49
C GLU A 34 3.35 7.61 -6.92
N GLU A 35 2.68 7.79 -8.06
CA GLU A 35 1.67 6.86 -8.57
C GLU A 35 2.24 5.50 -8.98
N ALA A 36 3.38 5.48 -9.68
CA ALA A 36 3.91 4.23 -10.22
C ALA A 36 4.27 3.19 -9.14
N PRO A 37 4.96 3.56 -8.03
CA PRO A 37 5.17 2.64 -6.91
C PRO A 37 3.87 2.15 -6.24
N ILE A 38 2.85 3.00 -6.12
CA ILE A 38 1.54 2.64 -5.56
C ILE A 38 0.88 1.55 -6.42
N LEU A 39 0.78 1.79 -7.73
CA LEU A 39 0.17 0.84 -8.66
C LEU A 39 0.93 -0.49 -8.71
N ALA A 40 2.27 -0.44 -8.60
CA ALA A 40 3.09 -1.64 -8.51
C ALA A 40 2.83 -2.44 -7.22
N ALA A 41 2.65 -1.75 -6.08
CA ALA A 41 2.30 -2.38 -4.80
C ALA A 41 0.91 -3.01 -4.86
N ILE A 42 -0.10 -2.28 -5.34
CA ILE A 42 -1.47 -2.79 -5.56
C ILE A 42 -1.44 -4.06 -6.43
N LYS A 43 -0.64 -4.06 -7.51
CA LYS A 43 -0.52 -5.23 -8.39
C LYS A 43 0.16 -6.42 -7.70
N ARG A 44 1.16 -6.19 -6.85
CA ARG A 44 1.85 -7.27 -6.10
C ARG A 44 0.93 -7.92 -5.07
N THR A 45 0.19 -7.11 -4.32
CA THR A 45 -0.62 -7.58 -3.20
C THR A 45 -2.03 -8.01 -3.62
N GLY A 46 -2.56 -7.45 -4.71
CA GLY A 46 -3.95 -7.61 -5.11
C GLY A 46 -4.94 -6.81 -4.25
N TRP A 47 -4.46 -5.93 -3.37
CA TRP A 47 -5.32 -5.13 -2.49
C TRP A 47 -5.83 -3.88 -3.19
N THR A 48 -7.11 -3.56 -3.00
CA THR A 48 -7.75 -2.39 -3.58
C THR A 48 -7.95 -1.32 -2.52
N PRO A 49 -7.31 -0.13 -2.65
CA PRO A 49 -7.57 1.01 -1.77
C PRO A 49 -9.03 1.48 -1.82
N THR A 50 -9.58 1.83 -0.66
CA THR A 50 -11.00 2.23 -0.49
C THR A 50 -11.14 3.43 0.43
#